data_AF-A0A949CPR8-F1
#
_entry.id   AF-A0A949CPR8-F1
#
_cell.length_a   1.000
_cell.length_b   1.000
_cell.length_c   1.000
_cell.angle_alpha   90.00
_cell.angle_beta   90.00
_cell.angle_gamma   90.00
#
_symmetry.space_group_name_H-M   'P 1'
#
loop_
_entity.id
_entity.type
_entity.pdbx_description
1 polymer ?
#
loop_
_entity_poly.entity_id
_entity_poly.type
_entity_poly.pdbx_seq_one_letter_code
_entity_poly.pdbx_strand_id
1 'polypeptide(L)' 'MNVLAITSHFPLAFTLVYVVGFIAAVVIGSIAWYNSKRPPGWEDKSRPDLIPKVTEEDKP' A
#
# COMPACT_ATOMS: atom_id res chain seq x y z
N MET A 1 35.59 20.17 -29.30
CA MET A 1 35.20 19.54 -28.03
C MET A 1 33.68 19.50 -28.00
N ASN A 2 33.05 18.36 -28.28
CA ASN A 2 31.59 18.25 -28.23
C ASN A 2 31.21 17.74 -26.83
N VAL A 3 30.80 18.65 -25.96
CA VAL A 3 30.29 18.30 -24.63
C VAL A 3 28.92 17.67 -24.84
N LEU A 4 28.85 16.34 -24.82
CA LEU A 4 27.58 15.64 -24.72
C LEU A 4 27.03 15.97 -23.33
N ALA A 5 26.08 16.90 -23.27
CA ALA A 5 25.29 17.12 -22.08
C ALA A 5 24.65 15.78 -21.70
N ILE A 6 25.09 15.20 -20.59
CA ILE A 6 24.44 14.03 -20.01
C ILE A 6 23.13 14.54 -19.44
N THR A 7 22.06 14.49 -20.24
CA THR A 7 20.70 14.71 -19.75
C THR A 7 20.38 13.55 -18.83
N SER A 8 20.52 13.75 -17.52
CA SER A 8 20.04 12.81 -16.51
C SER A 8 18.52 12.69 -16.68
N HIS A 9 18.06 11.66 -17.38
CA HIS A 9 16.65 11.41 -17.59
C HIS A 9 16.08 10.79 -16.32
N PHE A 10 15.43 11.61 -15.50
CA PHE A 10 14.69 11.10 -14.35
C PHE A 10 13.57 10.18 -14.86
N PRO A 11 13.50 8.91 -14.44
CA PRO A 11 12.56 7.93 -14.97
C PRO A 11 11.16 8.14 -14.37
N LEU A 12 10.55 9.29 -14.68
CA LEU A 12 9.32 9.79 -14.06
C LEU A 12 8.17 8.77 -14.11
N ALA A 13 8.00 8.11 -15.25
CA ALA A 13 6.97 7.08 -15.41
C ALA A 13 7.17 5.90 -14.44
N PHE A 14 8.40 5.38 -14.34
CA PHE A 14 8.72 4.29 -13.42
C PHE A 14 8.51 4.72 -11.96
N THR A 15 9.00 5.91 -11.58
CA THR A 15 8.83 6.42 -10.22
C THR A 15 7.37 6.57 -9.84
N LEU A 16 6.54 7.11 -10.74
CA LEU A 16 5.11 7.29 -10.47
C LEU A 16 4.40 5.95 -10.26
N VAL A 17 4.62 4.97 -11.15
CA VAL A 17 4.01 3.64 -11.01
C VAL A 17 4.47 2.97 -9.71
N TYR A 18 5.75 3.07 -9.38
CA TYR A 18 6.31 2.50 -8.17
C TYR A 18 5.68 3.11 -6.90
N VAL A 19 5.59 4.43 -6.81
CA VAL A 19 5.02 5.12 -5.64
C VAL A 19 3.53 4.83 -5.50
N VAL A 20 2.75 4.95 -6.58
CA VAL A 20 1.30 4.69 -6.54
C VAL A 20 1.01 3.23 -6.21
N GLY A 21 1.74 2.30 -6.86
CA GLY A 21 1.63 0.88 -6.59
C GLY A 21 2.01 0.50 -5.15
N PHE A 22 3.07 1.11 -4.62
CA PHE A 22 3.47 0.91 -3.23
C PHE A 22 2.41 1.40 -2.25
N ILE A 23 1.85 2.59 -2.46
CA ILE A 23 0.75 3.12 -1.63
C ILE A 23 -0.45 2.17 -1.67
N ALA A 24 -0.86 1.72 -2.87
CA ALA A 24 -1.96 0.78 -3.02
C ALA A 24 -1.68 -0.54 -2.26
N ALA A 25 -0.47 -1.08 -2.38
CA ALA A 25 -0.07 -2.29 -1.70
C ALA A 25 -0.09 -2.15 -0.17
N VAL A 26 0.42 -1.04 0.38
CA VAL A 26 0.41 -0.76 1.82
C VAL A 26 -1.02 -0.60 2.34
N VAL A 27 -1.88 0.13 1.61
CA VAL A 27 -3.27 0.34 2.01
C VAL A 27 -4.03 -0.99 2.02
N ILE A 28 -4.00 -1.74 0.91
CA ILE A 28 -4.71 -3.02 0.79
C ILE A 28 -4.16 -4.04 1.80
N GLY A 29 -2.83 -4.14 1.93
CA GLY A 29 -2.19 -5.04 2.88
C GLY A 29 -2.56 -4.72 4.33
N SER A 30 -2.64 -3.44 4.69
CA SER A 30 -3.08 -3.01 6.02
C SER A 30 -4.53 -3.39 6.28
N ILE A 31 -5.43 -3.14 5.32
CA ILE A 31 -6.85 -3.51 5.43
C ILE A 31 -6.98 -5.03 5.61
N ALA A 32 -6.29 -5.81 4.80
CA ALA A 32 -6.31 -7.27 4.87
C ALA A 32 -5.78 -7.78 6.22
N TRP A 33 -4.66 -7.23 6.69
CA TRP A 33 -4.05 -7.64 7.96
C TRP A 33 -4.97 -7.36 9.16
N TYR A 34 -5.57 -6.17 9.22
CA TYR A 34 -6.47 -5.77 10.30
C TYR A 34 -7.83 -6.48 10.29
N ASN A 35 -8.24 -7.04 9.15
CA ASN A 35 -9.43 -7.91 9.04
C ASN A 35 -9.08 -9.41 9.16
N SER A 36 -7.80 -9.76 9.29
CA SER A 36 -7.35 -11.13 9.51
C SER A 36 -7.56 -11.58 10.97
N LYS A 37 -7.33 -12.87 11.24
CA LYS A 37 -7.27 -13.40 12.60
C LYS A 37 -6.13 -12.72 13.36
N ARG A 38 -6.42 -12.29 14.60
CA ARG A 38 -5.43 -11.63 15.46
C ARG A 38 -4.34 -12.63 15.88
N PRO A 39 -3.07 -12.19 15.98
CA PRO A 39 -2.02 -13.04 16.53
C PRO A 39 -2.25 -13.29 18.03
N PRO A 40 -1.65 -14.34 18.60
CA PRO A 40 -1.75 -14.62 20.03
C PRO A 40 -1.29 -13.44 20.89
N GLY A 41 -2.03 -13.11 21.95
CA GLY A 41 -1.75 -11.98 22.85
C GLY A 41 -2.29 -10.63 22.37
N TRP A 42 -3.05 -10.60 21.28
CA TRP A 42 -3.72 -9.41 20.72
C TRP A 42 -5.25 -9.54 20.72
N GLU A 43 -5.79 -10.47 21.48
CA GLU A 43 -7.22 -10.76 21.55
C GLU A 43 -8.03 -9.52 22.00
N ASP A 44 -7.49 -8.73 22.93
CA ASP A 44 -8.14 -7.53 23.46
C ASP A 44 -7.90 -6.25 22.62
N LYS A 45 -7.09 -6.33 21.55
CA LYS A 45 -6.78 -5.16 20.71
C LYS A 45 -7.86 -4.93 19.66
N SER A 46 -8.51 -3.77 19.71
CA SER A 46 -9.46 -3.34 18.69
C SER A 46 -8.76 -2.93 17.38
N ARG A 47 -9.46 -3.14 16.26
CA ARG A 47 -9.06 -2.62 14.95
C ARG A 47 -9.14 -1.07 14.97
N PRO A 48 -8.19 -0.34 14.37
CA PRO A 48 -8.28 1.11 14.25
C PRO A 48 -9.49 1.54 13.42
N ASP A 49 -10.14 2.65 13.77
CA ASP A 49 -11.39 3.12 13.14
C ASP A 49 -11.25 3.44 11.64
N LEU A 50 -10.07 3.89 11.21
CA LEU A 50 -9.75 4.24 9.82
C LEU A 50 -9.81 3.04 8.85
N ILE A 51 -9.72 1.82 9.37
CA ILE A 51 -9.74 0.62 8.54
C ILE A 51 -11.20 0.21 8.32
N PRO A 52 -11.68 -0.06 7.11
CA PRO A 52 -13.01 -0.63 6.91
C PRO A 52 -13.07 -2.07 7.44
N LYS A 53 -14.25 -2.47 7.94
CA LYS A 53 -14.52 -3.89 8.25
C LYS A 53 -14.95 -4.55 6.95
N VAL A 54 -14.32 -5.67 6.59
CA VAL A 54 -14.69 -6.45 5.41
C VAL A 54 -15.42 -7.71 5.90
N THR A 55 -16.70 -7.85 5.56
CA THR A 55 -17.54 -9.02 5.88
C THR A 55 -17.98 -9.72 4.60
N GLU A 56 -18.18 -11.04 4.64
CA GLU A 56 -18.55 -11.80 3.44
C GLU A 56 -19.93 -11.45 2.87
N GLU A 57 -20.81 -10.83 3.66
CA GLU A 57 -22.10 -10.30 3.23
C GLU A 57 -21.98 -9.03 2.37
N ASP A 58 -20.79 -8.43 2.29
CA ASP A 58 -20.49 -7.24 1.48
C ASP A 58 -19.98 -7.61 0.07
N LYS A 59 -20.41 -8.78 -0.45
CA LYS A 59 -20.24 -9.14 -1.86
C LYS A 59 -21.41 -8.56 -2.66
N PRO A 60 -21.17 -7.91 -3.82
CA PRO A 60 -22.24 -7.48 -4.70
C PRO A 60 -23.07 -8.67 -5.23
#